data_AF-A0A351QXQ7-F1
#
_entry.id   AF-A0A351QXQ7-F1
#
_cell.length_a   1.000
_cell.length_b   1.000
_cell.length_c   1.000
_cell.angle_alpha   90.00
_cell.angle_beta   90.00
_cell.angle_gamma   90.00
#
_symmetry.space_group_name_H-M   'P 1'
#
loop_
_entity.id
_entity.type
_entity.pdbx_description
1 polymer ?
#
loop_
_entity_poly.entity_id
_entity_poly.type
_entity_poly.pdbx_seq_one_letter_code
_entity_poly.pdbx_strand_id
1 'polypeptide(L)'
;MKGFFRKKSVIIFIIVILVIIAAVFGVNYLMDRKSGKLTAKENQQEIKSINEEISKEDSKELKPADYYPEADVYDIMHRMANTKIIAENNKIWGELSMEKEEIQNLKSIVEKIDYEDREKLLDILNRWEKGDFSQADKDHNYVWEKLGGTIGRAVGIKAD
;
A
#
# COMPACT_ATOMS: atom_id res chain seq x y z
N MET A 1 30.14 18.85 43.97
CA MET A 1 30.23 17.51 43.31
C MET A 1 28.89 16.95 42.81
N LYS A 2 27.76 17.11 43.52
CA LYS A 2 26.43 16.57 43.11
C LYS A 2 25.92 17.01 41.73
N GLY A 3 26.17 18.24 41.28
CA GLY A 3 25.70 18.75 39.98
C GLY A 3 26.38 18.14 38.74
N PHE A 4 27.64 17.70 38.87
CA PHE A 4 28.39 17.11 37.76
C PHE A 4 27.97 15.67 37.47
N PHE A 5 27.77 14.88 38.53
CA PHE A 5 27.22 13.52 38.41
C PHE A 5 25.79 13.54 37.84
N ARG A 6 24.95 14.51 38.26
CA ARG A 6 23.60 14.67 37.71
C ARG A 6 23.60 14.98 36.20
N LYS A 7 24.55 15.80 35.72
CA LYS A 7 24.71 16.10 34.28
C LYS A 7 25.21 14.89 33.48
N LYS A 8 26.15 14.10 34.01
CA LYS A 8 26.62 12.86 33.35
C LYS A 8 25.53 11.79 33.24
N SER A 9 24.76 11.59 34.30
CA SER A 9 23.62 10.67 34.28
C SER A 9 22.53 11.10 33.29
N VAL A 10 22.28 12.41 33.16
CA VAL A 10 21.37 12.95 32.14
C VAL A 10 21.89 12.70 30.71
N ILE A 11 23.19 12.90 30.46
CA ILE A 11 23.78 12.63 29.14
C ILE A 11 23.71 11.14 28.78
N ILE A 12 24.04 10.25 29.72
CA ILE A 12 23.93 8.79 29.51
C ILE A 12 22.48 8.42 29.20
N PHE A 13 21.52 8.98 29.92
CA PHE A 13 20.09 8.73 29.69
C PHE A 13 19.64 9.18 28.29
N ILE A 14 20.09 10.35 27.81
CA ILE A 14 19.80 10.82 26.45
C ILE A 14 20.39 9.88 25.40
N ILE A 15 21.63 9.41 25.58
CA ILE A 15 22.27 8.46 24.65
C ILE A 15 21.48 7.15 24.60
N VAL A 16 21.05 6.62 25.75
CA VAL A 16 20.23 5.40 25.80
C VAL A 16 18.91 5.60 25.06
N ILE A 17 18.24 6.75 25.22
CA ILE A 17 17.02 7.07 24.47
C ILE A 17 17.30 7.10 22.97
N LEU A 18 18.37 7.75 22.52
CA LEU A 18 18.72 7.81 21.10
C LEU A 18 19.01 6.43 20.51
N VAL A 19 19.68 5.55 21.26
CA VAL A 19 19.92 4.16 20.84
C VAL A 19 18.62 3.37 20.75
N ILE A 20 17.69 3.53 21.70
CA ILE A 20 16.37 2.89 21.65
C ILE A 20 15.59 3.38 20.44
N ILE A 21 15.57 4.69 20.19
CA ILE A 21 14.91 5.28 19.03
C ILE A 21 15.49 4.68 17.74
N ALA A 22 16.82 4.65 17.60
CA ALA A 22 17.48 4.07 16.43
C ALA A 22 17.15 2.57 16.25
N ALA A 23 17.10 1.81 17.34
CA ALA A 23 16.73 0.39 17.30
C ALA A 23 15.27 0.18 16.87
N VAL A 24 14.33 0.98 17.40
CA VAL A 24 12.91 0.94 17.01
C VAL A 24 12.76 1.30 15.53
N PHE A 25 13.41 2.36 15.07
CA PHE A 25 13.42 2.73 13.65
C PHE A 25 14.00 1.61 12.77
N GLY A 26 15.11 0.99 13.17
CA GLY A 26 15.73 -0.11 12.45
C GLY A 26 14.82 -1.33 12.34
N VAL A 27 14.14 -1.72 13.42
CA VAL A 27 13.19 -2.84 13.41
C VAL A 27 11.99 -2.56 12.51
N ASN A 28 11.40 -1.36 12.58
CA ASN A 28 10.28 -0.97 11.72
C ASN A 28 10.67 -1.00 10.24
N TYR A 29 11.85 -0.49 9.88
CA TYR A 29 12.35 -0.52 8.50
C TYR A 29 12.51 -1.95 7.98
N LEU A 30 13.05 -2.86 8.81
CA LEU A 30 13.18 -4.27 8.45
C LEU A 30 11.81 -4.97 8.29
N MET A 31 10.83 -4.63 9.12
CA MET A 31 9.46 -5.14 8.99
C MET A 31 8.76 -4.65 7.72
N ASP A 32 8.87 -3.35 7.41
CA ASP A 32 8.30 -2.77 6.19
C ASP A 32 8.90 -3.42 4.92
N ARG A 33 10.21 -3.69 4.92
CA ARG A 33 10.85 -4.42 3.83
C ARG A 33 10.34 -5.86 3.72
N LYS A 34 10.25 -6.59 4.84
CA LYS A 34 9.83 -8.00 4.84
C LYS A 34 8.37 -8.19 4.45
N SER A 35 7.52 -7.20 4.72
CA SER A 35 6.09 -7.23 4.36
C SER A 35 5.82 -6.86 2.88
N GLY A 36 6.84 -6.45 2.12
CA GLY A 36 6.70 -5.97 0.74
C GLY A 36 6.13 -4.55 0.62
N LYS A 37 5.86 -3.87 1.73
CA LYS A 37 5.26 -2.52 1.74
C LYS A 37 6.14 -1.49 1.03
N LEU A 38 7.46 -1.60 1.17
CA LEU A 38 8.40 -0.70 0.47
C LEU A 38 8.30 -0.85 -1.04
N THR A 39 8.28 -2.08 -1.55
CA THR A 39 8.12 -2.39 -2.98
C THR A 39 6.80 -1.86 -3.51
N ALA A 40 5.69 -2.09 -2.82
CA ALA A 40 4.40 -1.58 -3.27
C ALA A 40 4.32 -0.04 -3.26
N LYS A 41 5.05 0.63 -2.35
CA LYS A 41 5.18 2.08 -2.34
C LYS A 41 6.04 2.60 -3.49
N GLU A 42 7.10 1.89 -3.85
CA GLU A 42 7.91 2.16 -5.05
C GLU A 42 7.04 2.01 -6.31
N ASN A 43 6.24 0.94 -6.41
CA ASN A 43 5.31 0.70 -7.50
C ASN A 43 4.23 1.79 -7.62
N GLN A 44 3.66 2.28 -6.50
CA GLN A 44 2.75 3.43 -6.52
C GLN A 44 3.41 4.69 -7.10
N GLN A 45 4.69 4.91 -6.79
CA GLN A 45 5.44 6.05 -7.33
C GLN A 45 5.75 5.86 -8.83
N GLU A 46 6.10 4.65 -9.24
CA GLU A 46 6.31 4.29 -10.64
C GLU A 46 5.05 4.52 -11.48
N ILE A 47 3.88 4.11 -10.99
CA ILE A 47 2.59 4.36 -11.65
C ILE A 47 2.36 5.85 -11.93
N LYS A 48 2.74 6.73 -10.99
CA LYS A 48 2.64 8.18 -11.22
C LYS A 48 3.51 8.63 -12.39
N SER A 49 4.75 8.18 -12.43
CA SER A 49 5.68 8.49 -13.53
C SER A 49 5.19 7.94 -14.87
N ILE A 50 4.71 6.69 -14.90
CA ILE A 50 4.11 6.08 -16.11
C ILE A 50 2.89 6.90 -16.57
N ASN A 51 2.01 7.30 -15.66
CA ASN A 51 0.84 8.11 -16.03
C ASN A 51 1.21 9.45 -16.65
N GLU A 52 2.24 10.13 -16.12
CA GLU A 52 2.77 11.36 -16.70
C GLU A 52 3.30 11.14 -18.12
N GLU A 53 3.95 10.01 -18.38
CA GLU A 53 4.43 9.64 -19.72
C GLU A 53 3.28 9.33 -20.67
N ILE A 54 2.36 8.44 -20.30
CA ILE A 54 1.26 8.05 -21.17
C ILE A 54 0.27 9.21 -21.38
N SER A 55 0.15 10.16 -20.45
CA SER A 55 -0.69 11.35 -20.66
C SER A 55 -0.24 12.22 -21.84
N LYS A 56 1.02 12.06 -22.28
CA LYS A 56 1.58 12.75 -23.45
C LYS A 56 1.36 11.98 -24.75
N GLU A 57 0.97 10.71 -24.68
CA GLU A 57 0.64 9.88 -25.84
C GLU A 57 -0.86 9.99 -26.14
N ASP A 58 -1.22 10.57 -27.27
CA ASP A 58 -2.62 10.74 -27.70
C ASP A 58 -3.15 9.48 -28.41
N SER A 59 -3.01 8.32 -27.77
CA SER A 59 -3.46 7.03 -28.28
C SER A 59 -4.55 6.43 -27.42
N LYS A 60 -5.62 5.94 -28.05
CA LYS A 60 -6.73 5.24 -27.38
C LYS A 60 -6.55 3.72 -27.38
N GLU A 61 -5.47 3.21 -27.97
CA GLU A 61 -5.20 1.78 -28.00
C GLU A 61 -4.74 1.31 -26.62
N LEU A 62 -5.23 0.15 -26.20
CA LEU A 62 -4.75 -0.49 -24.98
C LEU A 62 -3.33 -0.98 -25.20
N LYS A 63 -2.48 -0.76 -24.20
CA LYS A 63 -1.15 -1.36 -24.12
C LYS A 63 -1.28 -2.85 -23.77
N PRO A 64 -0.34 -3.69 -24.23
CA PRO A 64 -0.36 -5.12 -23.92
C PRO A 64 -0.23 -5.37 -22.41
N ALA A 65 -0.76 -6.51 -21.94
CA ALA A 65 -0.80 -6.87 -20.52
C ALA A 65 0.58 -6.92 -19.83
N ASP A 66 1.66 -7.10 -20.59
CA ASP A 66 3.04 -7.11 -20.08
C ASP A 66 3.67 -5.72 -19.97
N TYR A 67 2.97 -4.65 -20.34
CA TYR A 67 3.45 -3.28 -20.21
C TYR A 67 3.65 -2.86 -18.76
N TYR A 68 2.80 -3.33 -17.84
CA TYR A 68 2.97 -3.19 -16.40
C TYR A 68 2.46 -4.45 -15.71
N PRO A 69 3.16 -5.00 -14.69
CA PRO A 69 2.75 -6.26 -14.09
C PRO A 69 1.40 -6.17 -13.36
N GLU A 70 0.45 -7.02 -13.75
CA GLU A 70 -0.87 -7.09 -13.11
C GLU A 70 -0.77 -7.44 -11.61
N ALA A 71 0.20 -8.27 -11.23
CA ALA A 71 0.48 -8.60 -9.84
C ALA A 71 0.83 -7.38 -8.98
N ASP A 72 1.49 -6.37 -9.56
CA ASP A 72 1.81 -5.13 -8.84
C ASP A 72 0.54 -4.28 -8.64
N VAL A 73 -0.37 -4.26 -9.63
CA VAL A 73 -1.69 -3.64 -9.48
C VAL A 73 -2.47 -4.32 -8.34
N TYR A 74 -2.49 -5.66 -8.31
CA TYR A 74 -3.15 -6.41 -7.24
C TYR A 74 -2.54 -6.11 -5.86
N ASP A 75 -1.20 -6.07 -5.72
CA ASP A 75 -0.56 -5.80 -4.43
C ASP A 75 -0.82 -4.36 -3.94
N ILE A 76 -0.84 -3.38 -4.85
CA ILE A 76 -1.21 -2.01 -4.51
C ILE A 76 -2.67 -1.98 -4.01
N MET A 77 -3.61 -2.55 -4.76
CA MET A 77 -5.03 -2.59 -4.38
C MET A 77 -5.25 -3.32 -3.05
N HIS A 78 -4.57 -4.46 -2.84
CA HIS A 78 -4.62 -5.22 -1.59
C HIS A 78 -4.20 -4.37 -0.39
N ARG A 79 -3.07 -3.66 -0.50
CA ARG A 79 -2.56 -2.80 0.59
C ARG A 79 -3.35 -1.52 0.78
N MET A 80 -3.96 -0.98 -0.27
CA MET A 80 -4.93 0.11 -0.14
C MET A 80 -6.14 -0.36 0.67
N ALA A 81 -6.72 -1.51 0.31
CA ALA A 81 -7.89 -2.08 0.99
C ALA A 81 -7.61 -2.47 2.46
N ASN A 82 -6.37 -2.82 2.81
CA ASN A 82 -5.96 -3.06 4.21
C ASN A 82 -6.32 -1.92 5.16
N THR A 83 -6.35 -0.67 4.68
CA THR A 83 -6.76 0.49 5.48
C THR A 83 -8.23 0.44 5.92
N LYS A 84 -9.08 -0.32 5.20
CA LYS A 84 -10.54 -0.37 5.38
C LYS A 84 -11.08 -1.67 5.96
N ILE A 85 -10.25 -2.71 6.10
CA ILE A 85 -10.73 -4.06 6.44
C ILE A 85 -10.29 -4.53 7.83
N ILE A 86 -11.02 -5.51 8.36
CA ILE A 86 -10.64 -6.34 9.49
C ILE A 86 -10.17 -7.68 8.93
N ALA A 87 -8.91 -8.05 9.17
CA ALA A 87 -8.34 -9.31 8.70
C ALA A 87 -8.43 -10.40 9.77
N GLU A 88 -8.55 -11.65 9.33
CA GLU A 88 -8.46 -12.81 10.20
C GLU A 88 -7.16 -12.78 11.03
N ASN A 89 -7.27 -13.07 12.32
CA ASN A 89 -6.15 -13.05 13.26
C ASN A 89 -5.40 -11.69 13.33
N ASN A 90 -6.04 -10.59 12.93
CA ASN A 90 -5.46 -9.24 12.83
C ASN A 90 -4.18 -9.20 11.98
N LYS A 91 -4.11 -10.01 10.92
CA LYS A 91 -2.94 -10.10 10.03
C LYS A 91 -3.11 -9.17 8.83
N ILE A 92 -2.68 -7.93 9.00
CA ILE A 92 -2.59 -6.92 7.93
C ILE A 92 -1.14 -6.82 7.44
N TRP A 93 -0.93 -6.95 6.13
CA TRP A 93 0.41 -6.94 5.53
C TRP A 93 0.64 -5.64 4.75
N GLY A 94 1.04 -4.61 5.49
CA GLY A 94 1.28 -3.28 4.96
C GLY A 94 0.00 -2.54 4.58
N GLU A 95 0.07 -1.22 4.63
CA GLU A 95 -1.02 -0.33 4.26
C GLU A 95 -0.46 0.73 3.31
N LEU A 96 -1.21 1.01 2.26
CA LEU A 96 -0.96 2.11 1.34
C LEU A 96 -2.12 3.09 1.42
N SER A 97 -1.85 4.35 1.11
CA SER A 97 -2.86 5.39 1.18
C SER A 97 -3.99 5.15 0.16
N MET A 98 -5.22 5.45 0.58
CA MET A 98 -6.41 5.49 -0.27
C MET A 98 -6.84 6.93 -0.58
N GLU A 99 -5.91 7.90 -0.54
CA GLU A 99 -6.19 9.25 -1.03
C GLU A 99 -6.69 9.20 -2.49
N LYS A 100 -7.62 10.10 -2.82
CA LYS A 100 -8.28 10.13 -4.12
C LYS A 100 -7.29 10.14 -5.30
N GLU A 101 -6.20 10.89 -5.16
CA GLU A 101 -5.14 10.95 -6.18
C GLU A 101 -4.48 9.59 -6.43
N GLU A 102 -4.20 8.80 -5.38
CA GLU A 102 -3.60 7.47 -5.54
C GLU A 102 -4.56 6.51 -6.25
N ILE A 103 -5.84 6.56 -5.91
CA ILE A 103 -6.88 5.77 -6.58
C ILE A 103 -6.97 6.15 -8.06
N GLN A 104 -6.94 7.45 -8.38
CA GLN A 104 -7.01 7.96 -9.75
C GLN A 104 -5.80 7.57 -10.59
N ASN A 105 -4.60 7.62 -10.01
CA ASN A 105 -3.39 7.20 -10.68
C ASN A 105 -3.43 5.69 -11.00
N LEU A 106 -3.80 4.87 -10.03
CA LEU A 106 -3.93 3.43 -10.24
C LEU A 106 -5.01 3.09 -11.29
N LYS A 107 -6.16 3.75 -11.21
CA LYS A 107 -7.26 3.61 -12.18
C LYS A 107 -6.80 3.96 -13.59
N SER A 108 -6.03 5.03 -13.76
CA SER A 108 -5.53 5.47 -15.08
C SER A 108 -4.63 4.41 -15.73
N ILE A 109 -3.83 3.69 -14.95
CA ILE A 109 -3.02 2.56 -15.44
C ILE A 109 -3.91 1.39 -15.88
N VAL A 110 -4.87 0.99 -15.05
CA VAL A 110 -5.81 -0.09 -15.39
C VAL A 110 -6.65 0.27 -16.62
N GLU A 111 -6.98 1.54 -16.83
CA GLU A 111 -7.70 1.98 -18.02
C GLU A 111 -6.89 1.79 -19.32
N LYS A 112 -5.55 1.78 -19.25
CA LYS A 112 -4.66 1.82 -20.41
C LYS A 112 -4.02 0.48 -20.78
N ILE A 113 -4.21 -0.56 -19.97
CA ILE A 113 -3.57 -1.87 -20.15
C ILE A 113 -4.62 -2.96 -20.30
N ASP A 114 -4.39 -3.89 -21.21
CA ASP A 114 -5.31 -5.00 -21.54
C ASP A 114 -5.21 -6.17 -20.54
N TYR A 115 -5.53 -5.91 -19.27
CA TYR A 115 -5.58 -6.94 -18.22
C TYR A 115 -6.78 -7.89 -18.39
N GLU A 116 -6.61 -9.17 -17.99
CA GLU A 116 -7.68 -10.18 -18.11
C GLU A 116 -8.93 -9.79 -17.30
N ASP A 117 -8.74 -9.24 -16.09
CA ASP A 117 -9.83 -8.84 -15.20
C ASP A 117 -10.01 -7.33 -15.10
N ARG A 118 -9.56 -6.58 -16.11
CA ARG A 118 -9.60 -5.12 -16.19
C ARG A 118 -10.94 -4.52 -15.77
N GLU A 119 -12.05 -5.04 -16.30
CA GLU A 119 -13.39 -4.52 -15.98
C GLU A 119 -13.72 -4.64 -14.49
N LYS A 120 -13.30 -5.75 -13.85
CA LYS A 120 -13.49 -5.98 -12.42
C LYS A 120 -12.64 -5.03 -11.59
N LEU A 121 -11.39 -4.80 -11.98
CA LEU A 121 -10.50 -3.83 -11.33
C LEU A 121 -11.05 -2.41 -11.43
N LEU A 122 -11.55 -2.02 -12.60
CA LEU A 122 -12.15 -0.70 -12.81
C LEU A 122 -13.43 -0.50 -12.01
N ASP A 123 -14.30 -1.51 -11.88
CA ASP A 123 -15.48 -1.44 -11.02
C ASP A 123 -15.12 -1.10 -9.56
N ILE A 124 -14.11 -1.79 -9.02
CA ILE A 124 -13.59 -1.57 -7.66
C ILE A 124 -13.05 -0.14 -7.52
N LEU A 125 -12.14 0.26 -8.42
CA LEU A 125 -11.49 1.58 -8.35
C LEU A 125 -12.48 2.73 -8.55
N ASN A 126 -13.52 2.54 -9.38
CA ASN A 126 -14.59 3.52 -9.56
C ASN A 126 -15.44 3.73 -8.30
N ARG A 127 -15.69 2.67 -7.52
CA ARG A 127 -16.36 2.80 -6.22
C ARG A 127 -15.46 3.50 -5.21
N TRP A 128 -14.20 3.07 -5.11
CA TRP A 128 -13.23 3.70 -4.20
C TRP A 128 -13.03 5.18 -4.49
N GLU A 129 -12.96 5.58 -5.77
CA GLU A 129 -12.83 7.00 -6.18
C GLU A 129 -14.01 7.86 -5.71
N LYS A 130 -15.21 7.25 -5.59
CA LYS A 130 -16.42 7.88 -5.06
C LYS A 130 -16.52 7.82 -3.52
N GLY A 131 -15.52 7.26 -2.85
CA GLY A 131 -15.51 7.03 -1.41
C GLY A 131 -16.40 5.86 -0.97
N ASP A 132 -16.85 5.01 -1.90
CA ASP A 132 -17.65 3.83 -1.57
C ASP A 132 -16.72 2.64 -1.23
N PHE A 133 -16.53 2.43 0.07
CA PHE A 133 -15.77 1.31 0.64
C PHE A 133 -16.69 0.23 1.25
N SER A 134 -17.99 0.26 0.94
CA SER A 134 -18.99 -0.66 1.51
C SER A 134 -18.75 -2.15 1.20
N GLN A 135 -17.82 -2.44 0.30
CA GLN A 135 -17.41 -3.79 -0.10
C GLN A 135 -15.89 -3.99 -0.01
N ALA A 136 -15.18 -3.16 0.76
CA ALA A 136 -13.71 -3.19 0.81
C ALA A 136 -13.15 -4.55 1.25
N ASP A 137 -13.87 -5.32 2.05
CA ASP A 137 -13.50 -6.70 2.44
C ASP A 137 -13.56 -7.68 1.27
N LYS A 138 -14.59 -7.59 0.42
CA LYS A 138 -14.71 -8.37 -0.81
C LYS A 138 -13.68 -7.94 -1.84
N ASP A 139 -13.46 -6.63 -1.97
CA ASP A 139 -12.49 -6.05 -2.89
C ASP A 139 -11.07 -6.48 -2.51
N HIS A 140 -10.73 -6.43 -1.22
CA HIS A 140 -9.50 -7.00 -0.66
C HIS A 140 -9.37 -8.48 -1.01
N ASN A 141 -10.39 -9.29 -0.69
CA ASN A 141 -10.33 -10.74 -0.86
C ASN A 141 -10.17 -11.14 -2.33
N TYR A 142 -10.75 -10.38 -3.25
CA TYR A 142 -10.58 -10.59 -4.68
C TYR A 142 -9.11 -10.53 -5.10
N VAL A 143 -8.42 -9.42 -4.81
CA VAL A 143 -7.00 -9.28 -5.18
C VAL A 143 -6.08 -10.14 -4.30
N TRP A 144 -6.45 -10.40 -3.05
CA TRP A 144 -5.73 -11.32 -2.17
C TRP A 144 -5.73 -12.75 -2.71
N GLU A 145 -6.84 -13.24 -3.28
CA GLU A 145 -6.91 -14.54 -3.94
C GLU A 145 -6.02 -14.58 -5.20
N LYS A 146 -6.02 -13.50 -6.00
CA LYS A 146 -5.16 -13.37 -7.19
C LYS A 146 -3.67 -13.39 -6.85
N LEU A 147 -3.29 -12.87 -5.69
CA LEU A 147 -1.93 -12.90 -5.15
C LEU A 147 -1.55 -14.25 -4.50
N GLY A 148 -2.44 -15.26 -4.53
CA GLY A 148 -2.19 -16.55 -3.89
C GLY A 148 -2.20 -16.47 -2.36
N GLY A 149 -3.00 -15.57 -1.80
CA GLY A 149 -3.08 -15.32 -0.38
C GLY A 149 -3.44 -16.56 0.44
N THR A 150 -2.81 -16.69 1.62
CA THR A 150 -3.06 -17.79 2.57
C THR A 150 -3.32 -17.30 4.00
N ILE A 151 -2.83 -16.11 4.35
CA ILE A 151 -2.99 -15.47 5.66
C ILE A 151 -3.50 -14.05 5.43
N GLY A 152 -4.38 -13.57 6.32
CA GLY A 152 -4.84 -12.18 6.32
C GLY A 152 -6.09 -11.92 5.48
N ARG A 153 -6.90 -12.96 5.18
CA ARG A 153 -8.19 -12.79 4.53
C ARG A 153 -9.09 -11.82 5.32
N ALA A 154 -9.78 -10.93 4.62
CA ALA A 154 -10.73 -10.00 5.22
C ALA A 154 -11.97 -10.73 5.74
N VAL A 155 -12.40 -10.41 6.95
CA VAL A 155 -13.60 -10.93 7.63
C VAL A 155 -14.64 -9.84 7.90
N GLY A 156 -14.34 -8.60 7.54
CA GLY A 156 -15.27 -7.48 7.63
C GLY A 156 -14.61 -6.14 7.31
N ILE A 157 -15.39 -5.07 7.45
CA ILE A 157 -14.97 -3.68 7.18
C ILE A 157 -14.80 -2.96 8.53
N LYS A 158 -13.81 -2.07 8.63
CA LYS A 158 -13.63 -1.19 9.79
C LYS A 158 -14.82 -0.23 9.87
N ALA A 159 -15.36 -0.01 11.07
CA ALA A 159 -16.34 1.05 11.25
C ALA A 159 -15.64 2.41 11.08
N ASP A 160 -16.31 3.33 10.37
CA ASP A 160 -15.87 4.72 10.21
C ASP A 160 -15.99 5.52 11.53
#